data_AF-A0A536ZP83-F1
#
_entry.id   AF-A0A536ZP83-F1
#
_cell.length_a   1.000
_cell.length_b   1.000
_cell.length_c   1.000
_cell.angle_alpha   90.00
_cell.angle_beta   90.00
_cell.angle_gamma   90.00
#
_symmetry.space_group_name_H-M   'P 1'
#
loop_
_entity.id
_entity.type
_entity.pdbx_description
1 polymer ?
#
loop_
_entity_poly.entity_id
_entity_poly.type
_entity_poly.pdbx_seq_one_letter_code
_entity_poly.pdbx_strand_id
1 'polypeptide(L)'
;MLTVNASTAAMADKALLGVLVFLILFGVIWASDQITLQGERTIYTVNCKDGSWSGNRCTSVLAPGVRHAFRASRTRQEVIHWVRGSDEPSEKYTDCQVKNRDNWKCNSRKDQKSLFVDELINGRPILTTTQSTTPVPFHAVVKWKWYALQAGIRVFTDADY
;
A
#
# COMPACT_ATOMS: atom_id res chain seq x y z
N MET A 1 36.37 33.76 -30.16
CA MET A 1 35.60 34.07 -28.94
C MET A 1 34.15 33.70 -29.21
N LEU A 2 33.70 32.54 -28.73
CA LEU A 2 32.31 32.09 -28.91
C LEU A 2 31.47 32.69 -27.77
N THR A 3 30.70 33.72 -28.08
CA THR A 3 29.69 34.28 -27.19
C THR A 3 28.50 33.34 -27.15
N VAL A 4 28.36 32.59 -26.06
CA VAL A 4 27.13 31.86 -25.76
C VAL A 4 26.06 32.92 -25.44
N ASN A 5 25.03 33.01 -26.28
CA ASN A 5 23.92 33.96 -26.11
C ASN A 5 23.19 33.70 -24.78
N ALA A 6 23.08 34.71 -23.92
CA ALA A 6 22.38 34.63 -22.64
C ALA A 6 20.94 34.06 -22.73
N SER A 7 20.31 34.18 -23.91
CA SER A 7 18.97 33.67 -24.20
C SER A 7 18.86 32.13 -24.20
N THR A 8 19.93 31.39 -24.52
CA THR A 8 19.91 29.91 -24.49
C THR A 8 20.06 29.38 -23.07
N ALA A 9 20.84 30.07 -22.21
CA ALA A 9 20.97 29.73 -20.80
C ALA A 9 19.63 29.87 -20.05
N ALA A 10 18.89 30.96 -20.27
CA ALA A 10 17.59 31.19 -19.62
C ALA A 10 16.48 30.21 -20.06
N MET A 11 16.52 29.72 -21.31
CA MET A 11 15.61 28.67 -21.79
C MET A 11 15.96 27.30 -21.21
N ALA A 12 17.26 26.98 -21.12
CA ALA A 12 17.74 25.74 -20.50
C ALA A 12 17.35 25.68 -19.01
N ASP A 13 17.39 26.81 -18.29
CA ASP A 13 17.04 26.88 -16.87
C ASP A 13 15.54 26.64 -16.62
N LYS A 14 14.68 27.22 -17.45
CA LYS A 14 13.23 26.98 -17.40
C LYS A 14 12.85 25.56 -17.81
N ALA A 15 13.54 25.01 -18.82
CA ALA A 15 13.35 23.63 -19.24
C ALA A 15 13.81 22.66 -18.15
N LEU A 16 14.97 22.90 -17.54
CA LEU A 16 15.49 22.11 -16.42
C LEU A 16 14.55 22.15 -15.22
N LEU A 17 14.06 23.34 -14.86
CA LEU A 17 13.06 23.50 -13.80
C LEU A 17 11.77 22.74 -14.13
N GLY A 18 11.27 22.84 -15.37
CA GLY A 18 10.09 22.11 -15.82
C GLY A 18 10.25 20.60 -15.73
N VAL A 19 11.42 20.08 -16.15
CA VAL A 19 11.76 18.65 -16.03
C VAL A 19 11.82 18.23 -14.56
N LEU A 20 12.46 19.02 -13.70
CA LEU A 20 12.54 18.74 -12.26
C LEU A 20 11.15 18.66 -11.62
N VAL A 21 10.29 19.64 -11.91
CA VAL A 21 8.91 19.65 -11.40
C VAL A 21 8.14 18.42 -11.87
N PHE A 22 8.26 18.05 -13.16
CA PHE A 22 7.61 16.85 -13.69
C PHE A 22 8.09 15.57 -13.00
N LEU A 23 9.39 15.41 -12.80
CA LEU A 23 9.96 14.25 -12.12
C LEU A 23 9.52 14.17 -10.65
N ILE A 24 9.45 15.30 -9.95
CA ILE A 24 8.95 15.36 -8.57
C ILE A 24 7.48 14.92 -8.52
N LEU A 25 6.62 15.48 -9.37
CA LEU A 25 5.20 15.13 -9.40
C LEU A 25 4.98 13.65 -9.74
N PHE A 26 5.70 13.14 -10.75
CA PHE A 26 5.65 11.73 -11.11
C PHE A 26 6.09 10.82 -9.96
N GLY A 27 7.17 11.19 -9.27
CA GLY A 27 7.65 10.48 -8.08
C GLY A 27 6.61 10.45 -6.95
N VAL A 28 5.95 11.59 -6.66
CA VAL A 28 4.89 11.68 -5.64
C VAL A 28 3.69 10.80 -6.02
N ILE A 29 3.26 10.83 -7.27
CA ILE A 29 2.13 10.01 -7.73
C ILE A 29 2.46 8.51 -7.60
N TRP A 30 3.64 8.08 -8.03
CA TRP A 30 4.10 6.69 -7.90
C TRP A 30 4.21 6.24 -6.43
N ALA A 31 4.63 7.15 -5.54
CA ALA A 31 4.75 6.94 -4.11
C ALA A 31 3.41 6.86 -3.38
N SER A 32 2.36 7.48 -3.92
CA SER A 32 1.02 7.53 -3.31
C SER A 32 0.16 6.26 -3.53
N ASP A 33 0.71 5.25 -4.22
CA ASP A 33 0.02 4.00 -4.57
C ASP A 33 -1.22 4.20 -5.48
N GLN A 34 -1.35 5.38 -6.12
CA GLN A 34 -2.43 5.67 -7.06
C GLN A 34 -2.26 4.94 -8.39
N ILE A 35 -1.01 4.80 -8.86
CA ILE A 35 -0.64 4.06 -10.08
C ILE A 35 -0.41 2.58 -9.70
N THR A 36 -1.49 1.80 -9.68
CA THR A 36 -1.43 0.33 -9.72
C THR A 36 -2.21 -0.16 -10.93
N LEU A 37 -1.85 -1.35 -11.43
CA LEU A 37 -2.59 -2.01 -12.51
C LEU A 37 -4.09 -2.06 -12.14
N GLN A 38 -4.96 -1.74 -13.09
CA GLN A 38 -6.39 -1.53 -12.83
C GLN A 38 -7.01 -2.70 -12.03
N GLY A 39 -7.57 -2.38 -10.86
CA GLY A 39 -8.20 -3.37 -9.97
C GLY A 39 -7.29 -3.93 -8.88
N GLU A 40 -5.98 -3.69 -8.92
CA GLU A 40 -5.04 -4.16 -7.89
C GLU A 40 -4.80 -3.13 -6.79
N ARG A 41 -4.68 -3.59 -5.55
CA ARG A 41 -4.34 -2.80 -4.37
C ARG A 41 -3.32 -3.57 -3.55
N THR A 42 -2.24 -2.91 -3.11
CA THR A 42 -1.26 -3.53 -2.20
C THR A 42 -1.29 -2.80 -0.86
N ILE A 43 -1.39 -3.56 0.22
CA ILE A 43 -1.31 -3.05 1.58
C ILE A 43 0.06 -3.41 2.14
N TYR A 44 0.78 -2.36 2.55
CA TYR A 44 2.14 -2.45 3.04
C TYR A 44 2.13 -2.49 4.57
N THR A 45 2.19 -3.68 5.16
CA THR A 45 2.11 -3.83 6.61
C THR A 45 3.44 -3.51 7.28
N VAL A 46 3.38 -3.21 8.56
CA VAL A 46 4.54 -2.99 9.42
C VAL A 46 4.39 -3.79 10.71
N ASN A 47 5.53 -4.19 11.26
CA ASN A 47 5.62 -4.85 12.55
C ASN A 47 6.28 -3.89 13.55
N CYS A 48 5.88 -3.98 14.82
CA CYS A 48 6.61 -3.33 15.90
C CYS A 48 7.70 -4.28 16.39
N LYS A 49 8.96 -3.99 16.03
CA LYS A 49 10.08 -4.87 16.36
C LYS A 49 10.61 -4.49 17.75
N ASP A 50 10.77 -5.49 18.61
CA ASP A 50 11.30 -5.33 19.97
C ASP A 50 10.49 -4.35 20.83
N GLY A 51 9.18 -4.26 20.58
CA GLY A 51 8.26 -3.35 21.26
C GLY A 51 6.82 -3.83 21.21
N SER A 52 5.91 -2.93 21.57
CA SER A 52 4.46 -3.15 21.61
C SER A 52 3.72 -2.04 20.89
N TRP A 53 2.51 -2.34 20.43
CA TRP A 53 1.62 -1.37 19.84
C TRP A 53 0.81 -0.64 20.92
N SER A 54 0.73 0.68 20.81
CA SER A 54 -0.16 1.57 21.54
C SER A 54 -1.00 2.33 20.53
N GLY A 55 -2.14 1.75 20.14
CA GLY A 55 -2.87 2.18 18.95
C GLY A 55 -1.98 2.01 17.71
N ASN A 56 -1.87 3.06 16.88
CA ASN A 56 -0.99 3.03 15.70
C ASN A 56 0.47 3.33 16.01
N ARG A 57 0.86 3.53 17.27
CA ARG A 57 2.24 3.83 17.64
C ARG A 57 2.97 2.59 18.13
N CYS A 58 4.11 2.28 17.54
CA CYS A 58 5.05 1.31 18.07
C CYS A 58 5.91 1.97 19.16
N THR A 59 6.06 1.31 20.30
CA THR A 59 6.89 1.79 21.43
C THR A 59 8.40 1.69 21.15
N SER A 60 8.78 0.95 20.10
CA SER A 60 10.15 0.77 19.63
C SER A 60 10.26 1.21 18.17
N VAL A 61 10.87 0.41 17.31
CA VAL A 61 11.08 0.69 15.88
C VAL A 61 10.09 -0.06 15.00
N LEU A 62 9.60 0.62 13.97
CA LEU A 62 8.88 -0.07 12.90
C LEU A 62 9.84 -0.91 12.07
N ALA A 63 9.38 -2.09 11.70
CA ALA A 63 10.01 -2.97 10.73
C ALA A 63 9.05 -3.22 9.56
N PRO A 64 9.57 -3.37 8.33
CA PRO A 64 8.72 -3.71 7.19
C PRO A 64 8.08 -5.08 7.42
N GLY A 65 6.76 -5.15 7.24
CA GLY A 65 5.98 -6.38 7.25
C GLY A 65 5.74 -6.94 5.85
N VAL A 66 4.89 -7.96 5.77
CA VAL A 66 4.45 -8.56 4.51
C VAL A 66 3.60 -7.60 3.68
N ARG A 67 3.61 -7.76 2.36
CA ARG A 67 2.82 -6.92 1.45
C ARG A 67 1.64 -7.74 0.92
N HIS A 68 0.45 -7.43 1.39
CA HIS A 68 -0.77 -8.11 0.95
C HIS A 68 -1.30 -7.43 -0.31
N ALA A 69 -1.35 -8.15 -1.42
CA ALA A 69 -1.93 -7.66 -2.65
C ALA A 69 -3.31 -8.26 -2.87
N PHE A 70 -4.20 -7.44 -3.41
CA PHE A 70 -5.59 -7.77 -3.69
C PHE A 70 -5.90 -7.35 -5.11
N ARG A 71 -6.66 -8.16 -5.84
CA ARG A 71 -7.24 -7.81 -7.13
C ARG A 71 -8.75 -7.94 -7.03
N ALA A 72 -9.45 -6.81 -7.06
CA ALA A 72 -10.90 -6.79 -7.01
C ALA A 72 -11.48 -6.75 -8.43
N SER A 73 -12.33 -7.72 -8.76
CA SER A 73 -13.00 -7.81 -10.06
C SER A 73 -14.47 -7.45 -9.93
N ARG A 74 -14.84 -6.28 -10.45
CA ARG A 74 -16.24 -5.83 -10.45
C ARG A 74 -17.13 -6.68 -11.36
N THR A 75 -16.62 -7.20 -12.47
CA THR A 75 -17.43 -7.99 -13.40
C THR A 75 -17.76 -9.38 -12.87
N ARG A 76 -16.85 -9.96 -12.07
CA ARG A 76 -17.00 -11.30 -11.52
C ARG A 76 -17.40 -11.33 -10.05
N GLN A 77 -17.48 -10.16 -9.39
CA GLN A 77 -17.81 -10.05 -7.97
C GLN A 77 -16.90 -10.99 -7.14
N GLU A 78 -15.61 -10.96 -7.45
CA GLU A 78 -14.56 -11.79 -6.84
C GLU A 78 -13.36 -10.92 -6.44
N VAL A 79 -12.63 -11.36 -5.41
CA VAL A 79 -11.37 -10.75 -4.97
C VAL A 79 -10.32 -11.84 -4.88
N ILE A 80 -9.14 -11.57 -5.45
CA ILE A 80 -7.99 -12.47 -5.35
C ILE A 80 -6.97 -11.84 -4.42
N HIS A 81 -6.47 -12.57 -3.44
CA HIS A 81 -5.42 -12.15 -2.51
C HIS A 81 -4.15 -12.95 -2.72
N TRP A 82 -3.00 -12.31 -2.53
CA TRP A 82 -1.71 -12.98 -2.47
C TRP A 82 -0.71 -12.14 -1.66
N VAL A 83 0.36 -12.78 -1.21
CA VAL A 83 1.47 -12.10 -0.52
C VAL A 83 2.59 -11.83 -1.51
N ARG A 84 2.96 -10.56 -1.70
CA ARG A 84 4.00 -10.15 -2.67
C ARG A 84 5.39 -10.59 -2.21
N GLY A 85 5.99 -11.49 -2.98
CA GLY A 85 7.31 -12.07 -2.68
C GLY A 85 7.24 -13.31 -1.80
N SER A 86 6.05 -13.92 -1.67
CA SER A 86 5.84 -15.24 -1.10
C SER A 86 5.57 -16.24 -2.23
N ASP A 87 5.96 -17.51 -2.01
CA ASP A 87 5.61 -18.64 -2.88
C ASP A 87 4.24 -19.26 -2.52
N GLU A 88 3.57 -18.71 -1.51
CA GLU A 88 2.22 -19.13 -1.13
C GLU A 88 1.23 -18.92 -2.28
N PRO A 89 0.31 -19.88 -2.49
CA PRO A 89 -0.69 -19.78 -3.55
C PRO A 89 -1.63 -18.60 -3.30
N SER A 90 -2.09 -17.95 -4.38
CA SER A 90 -3.11 -16.91 -4.28
C SER A 90 -4.42 -17.48 -3.77
N GLU A 91 -5.07 -16.77 -2.87
CA GLU A 91 -6.41 -17.09 -2.38
C GLU A 91 -7.46 -16.38 -3.23
N LYS A 92 -8.56 -17.07 -3.52
CA LYS A 92 -9.68 -16.52 -4.29
C LYS A 92 -10.93 -16.50 -3.44
N TYR A 93 -11.48 -15.31 -3.26
CA TYR A 93 -12.75 -15.06 -2.61
C TYR A 93 -13.84 -14.86 -3.65
N THR A 94 -14.89 -15.66 -3.53
CA THR A 94 -16.11 -15.58 -4.33
C THR A 94 -17.23 -15.03 -3.46
N ASP A 95 -18.31 -14.54 -4.08
CA ASP A 95 -19.42 -13.90 -3.37
C ASP A 95 -19.02 -12.59 -2.67
N CYS A 96 -18.42 -11.68 -3.46
CA CYS A 96 -17.98 -10.37 -2.98
C CYS A 96 -18.78 -9.25 -3.63
N GLN A 97 -19.24 -8.29 -2.84
CA GLN A 97 -19.77 -7.02 -3.31
C GLN A 97 -18.61 -6.08 -3.68
N VAL A 98 -18.24 -6.04 -4.96
CA VAL A 98 -17.11 -5.23 -5.45
C VAL A 98 -17.62 -3.96 -6.12
N LYS A 99 -17.37 -2.79 -5.49
CA LYS A 99 -17.61 -1.48 -6.11
C LYS A 99 -16.41 -1.03 -6.94
N ASN A 100 -15.22 -1.13 -6.36
CA ASN A 100 -13.94 -0.84 -7.01
C ASN A 100 -12.78 -1.50 -6.22
N ARG A 101 -11.53 -1.26 -6.62
CA ARG A 101 -10.34 -1.84 -5.95
C ARG A 101 -10.21 -1.47 -4.47
N ASP A 102 -10.74 -0.31 -4.09
CA ASP A 102 -10.60 0.29 -2.77
C ASP A 102 -11.85 0.07 -1.89
N ASN A 103 -12.92 -0.48 -2.48
CA ASN A 103 -14.23 -0.64 -1.84
C ASN A 103 -14.85 -1.96 -2.27
N TRP A 104 -14.71 -2.96 -1.41
CA TRP A 104 -15.30 -4.28 -1.61
C TRP A 104 -15.51 -4.98 -0.27
N LYS A 105 -16.45 -5.93 -0.26
CA LYS A 105 -16.76 -6.76 0.89
C LYS A 105 -17.04 -8.18 0.43
N CYS A 106 -16.44 -9.18 1.07
CA CYS A 106 -16.69 -10.59 0.79
C CYS A 106 -17.42 -11.24 1.96
N ASN A 107 -18.32 -12.18 1.67
CA ASN A 107 -18.92 -13.00 2.71
C ASN A 107 -17.94 -14.13 3.09
N SER A 108 -17.45 -14.15 4.33
CA SER A 108 -16.57 -15.21 4.81
C SER A 108 -17.34 -16.53 4.87
N ARG A 109 -16.94 -17.52 4.06
CA ARG A 109 -17.50 -18.88 4.16
C ARG A 109 -16.79 -19.66 5.27
N LYS A 110 -17.51 -20.50 6.01
CA LYS A 110 -16.98 -21.29 7.15
C LYS A 110 -15.87 -22.27 6.77
N ASP A 111 -15.72 -22.57 5.48
CA ASP A 111 -14.75 -23.48 4.87
C ASP A 111 -13.55 -22.77 4.23
N GLN A 112 -13.56 -21.44 4.15
CA GLN A 112 -12.41 -20.68 3.69
C GLN A 112 -11.42 -20.48 4.83
N LYS A 113 -10.14 -20.73 4.54
CA LYS A 113 -9.02 -20.38 5.42
C LYS A 113 -9.17 -18.91 5.77
N SER A 114 -9.40 -18.64 7.06
CA SER A 114 -9.76 -17.35 7.65
C SER A 114 -9.17 -16.17 6.88
N LEU A 115 -10.04 -15.42 6.21
CA LEU A 115 -9.72 -14.13 5.64
C LEU A 115 -9.05 -13.27 6.71
N PHE A 116 -7.89 -12.71 6.37
CA PHE A 116 -7.21 -11.71 7.18
C PHE A 116 -7.86 -10.32 7.01
N VAL A 117 -8.62 -10.10 5.93
CA VAL A 117 -9.38 -8.88 5.61
C VAL A 117 -10.63 -9.23 4.80
N ASP A 118 -11.81 -9.25 5.42
CA ASP A 118 -13.09 -9.52 4.74
C ASP A 118 -13.64 -8.32 3.95
N GLU A 119 -13.19 -7.12 4.31
CA GLU A 119 -13.75 -5.87 3.82
C GLU A 119 -12.67 -4.80 3.67
N LEU A 120 -12.74 -4.06 2.57
CA LEU A 120 -11.91 -2.90 2.28
C LEU A 120 -12.82 -1.68 2.07
N ILE A 121 -12.63 -0.62 2.85
CA ILE A 121 -13.35 0.64 2.71
C ILE A 121 -12.34 1.76 2.49
N ASN A 122 -12.50 2.53 1.42
CA ASN A 122 -11.58 3.60 1.05
C ASN A 122 -10.10 3.19 1.03
N GLY A 123 -9.83 1.96 0.57
CA GLY A 123 -8.48 1.42 0.44
C GLY A 123 -7.85 0.97 1.76
N ARG A 124 -8.65 0.91 2.84
CA ARG A 124 -8.25 0.48 4.18
C ARG A 124 -8.95 -0.82 4.56
N PRO A 125 -8.22 -1.79 5.10
CA PRO A 125 -8.81 -3.04 5.58
C PRO A 125 -9.59 -2.79 6.85
N ILE A 126 -10.81 -3.31 6.90
CA ILE A 126 -11.59 -3.36 8.12
C ILE A 126 -11.54 -4.79 8.63
N LEU A 127 -11.00 -4.94 9.84
CA LEU A 127 -11.03 -6.20 10.57
C LEU A 127 -12.47 -6.44 11.02
N THR A 128 -13.22 -7.24 10.25
CA THR A 128 -14.53 -7.70 10.71
C THR A 128 -14.30 -8.94 11.57
N THR A 129 -14.56 -8.81 12.87
CA THR A 129 -14.40 -9.87 13.86
C THR A 129 -15.42 -10.98 13.62
N THR A 130 -15.13 -11.89 12.70
CA THR A 130 -15.99 -13.04 12.45
C THR A 130 -15.17 -14.32 12.32
N GLN A 131 -14.47 -14.70 13.41
CA GLN A 131 -14.30 -16.09 13.91
C GLN A 131 -13.02 -16.39 14.74
N SER A 132 -12.22 -15.40 15.14
CA SER A 132 -11.08 -15.68 16.03
C SER A 132 -10.95 -14.63 17.14
N THR A 133 -10.73 -15.12 18.36
CA THR A 133 -10.90 -14.45 19.67
C THR A 133 -9.94 -13.28 19.95
N THR A 134 -9.16 -12.83 18.99
CA THR A 134 -8.37 -11.61 19.14
C THR A 134 -8.15 -10.99 17.76
N PRO A 135 -8.78 -9.86 17.41
CA PRO A 135 -8.44 -9.16 16.18
C PRO A 135 -6.96 -8.77 16.26
N VAL A 136 -6.12 -9.36 15.41
CA VAL A 136 -4.72 -8.94 15.31
C VAL A 136 -4.75 -7.52 14.77
N PRO A 137 -4.31 -6.50 15.54
CA PRO A 137 -4.38 -5.13 15.09
C PRO A 137 -3.53 -4.99 13.83
N PHE A 138 -4.18 -4.50 12.77
CA PHE A 138 -3.58 -4.37 11.46
C PHE A 138 -2.89 -3.00 11.40
N HIS A 139 -1.58 -3.00 11.23
CA HIS A 139 -0.79 -1.79 11.10
C HIS A 139 -0.15 -1.72 9.73
N ALA A 140 -0.44 -0.66 9.00
CA ALA A 140 0.11 -0.43 7.67
C ALA A 140 0.59 1.00 7.50
N VAL A 141 1.42 1.16 6.48
CA VAL A 141 1.98 2.45 6.09
C VAL A 141 1.80 2.66 4.59
N VAL A 142 1.93 3.90 4.17
CA VAL A 142 2.02 4.23 2.75
C VAL A 142 3.28 3.61 2.12
N LYS A 143 3.18 3.32 0.82
CA LYS A 143 4.21 2.61 0.03
C LYS A 143 5.62 3.15 0.24
N TRP A 144 5.84 4.47 0.14
CA TRP A 144 7.18 5.05 0.26
C TRP A 144 7.81 4.81 1.64
N LYS A 145 6.99 4.88 2.70
CA LYS A 145 7.43 4.66 4.08
C LYS A 145 7.83 3.21 4.29
N TRP A 146 7.09 2.28 3.71
CA TRP A 146 7.49 0.86 3.69
C TRP A 146 8.83 0.64 2.99
N TYR A 147 9.05 1.25 1.81
CA TYR A 147 10.33 1.13 1.12
C TYR A 147 11.49 1.79 1.87
N ALA A 148 11.24 2.91 2.57
CA ALA A 148 12.24 3.53 3.44
C ALA A 148 12.64 2.60 4.60
N LEU A 149 11.66 1.95 5.25
CA LEU A 149 11.90 0.94 6.28
C LEU A 149 12.69 -0.26 5.71
N GLN A 150 12.35 -0.72 4.50
CA GLN A 150 13.07 -1.79 3.81
C GLN A 150 14.53 -1.41 3.49
N ALA A 151 14.79 -0.14 3.19
CA ALA A 151 16.14 0.40 2.97
C ALA A 151 16.94 0.64 4.27
N GLY A 152 16.36 0.34 5.44
CA GLY A 152 17.01 0.48 6.75
C GLY A 152 16.81 1.83 7.44
N ILE A 153 15.96 2.71 6.91
CA ILE A 153 15.63 4.00 7.53
C ILE A 153 14.62 3.75 8.68
N ARG A 154 15.08 3.79 9.93
CA ARG A 154 14.27 3.41 11.13
C ARG A 154 13.82 4.59 11.98
N VAL A 155 13.50 5.73 11.35
CA VAL A 155 13.06 6.94 12.06
C VAL A 155 11.55 6.95 12.38
N PHE A 156 10.81 5.96 11.87
CA PHE A 156 9.35 5.92 11.99
C PHE A 156 8.92 5.04 13.17
N THR A 157 7.96 5.54 13.95
CA THR A 157 7.37 4.82 15.09
C THR A 157 5.85 4.65 14.94
N ASP A 158 5.18 5.50 14.17
CA ASP A 158 3.74 5.43 13.95
C ASP A 158 3.39 4.72 12.63
N ALA A 159 2.38 3.85 12.64
CA ALA A 159 1.67 3.36 11.47
C ALA A 159 0.66 4.40 10.97
N ASP A 160 0.29 4.34 9.70
CA ASP A 160 -0.62 5.31 9.09
C ASP A 160 -2.09 4.90 9.27
N TYR A 161 -2.36 3.60 9.44
CA TYR A 161 -3.67 3.04 9.76
C TYR A 161 -3.56 1.62 10.31
#